data_AF-A0A957ZUL1-F1
#
_entry.id   AF-A0A957ZUL1-F1
#
_cell.length_a   1.000
_cell.length_b   1.000
_cell.length_c   1.000
_cell.angle_alpha   90.00
_cell.angle_beta   90.00
_cell.angle_gamma   90.00
#
_symmetry.space_group_name_H-M   'P 1'
#
loop_
_entity.id
_entity.type
_entity.pdbx_description
1 polymer ?
#
loop_
_entity_poly.entity_id
_entity_poly.type
_entity_poly.pdbx_seq_one_letter_code
_entity_poly.pdbx_strand_id
1 'polypeptide(L)'
;PDLSVETSIGDRFKPDLVQLAPDGTPQFWGESGQVSVRKLDSLLRRFPTTHFALAKWTQNLTPHAEIVADAVAARRRHAPLDLIAFPPESADRFFGEDGEVAIGFGDVERVRF
;
A
#
# COMPACT_ATOMS: atom_id res chain seq x y z
N PRO A 1 0.20 7.81 -16.01
CA PRO A 1 1.40 6.93 -16.06
C PRO A 1 2.57 7.70 -15.47
N ASP A 2 2.60 7.79 -14.14
CA ASP A 2 3.46 8.70 -13.37
C ASP A 2 3.93 8.03 -12.06
N LEU A 3 3.96 6.69 -12.08
CA LEU A 3 4.39 5.87 -10.96
C LEU A 3 5.91 5.75 -10.96
N SER A 4 6.50 6.00 -9.80
CA SER A 4 7.95 5.93 -9.59
C SER A 4 8.25 4.95 -8.47
N VAL A 5 9.21 4.06 -8.72
CA VAL A 5 9.71 3.08 -7.74
C VAL A 5 10.79 3.75 -6.90
N GLU A 6 10.75 3.54 -5.58
CA GLU A 6 11.83 3.89 -4.67
C GLU A 6 12.32 5.35 -4.79
N THR A 7 11.38 6.28 -4.97
CA THR A 7 11.70 7.71 -5.11
C THR A 7 11.60 8.43 -3.78
N SER A 8 12.66 9.15 -3.40
CA SER A 8 12.60 10.06 -2.25
C SER A 8 11.77 11.29 -2.61
N ILE A 9 10.79 11.64 -1.78
CA ILE A 9 9.87 12.76 -2.03
C ILE A 9 10.11 13.94 -1.09
N GLY A 10 11.29 13.98 -0.43
CA GLY A 10 11.59 15.00 0.59
C GLY A 10 10.88 14.77 1.93
N ASP A 11 10.23 13.62 2.11
CA ASP A 11 9.59 13.21 3.35
C ASP A 11 10.55 12.40 4.25
N ARG A 12 10.25 12.35 5.56
CA ARG A 12 10.95 11.46 6.51
C ARG A 12 10.90 10.00 6.07
N PHE A 13 9.79 9.57 5.48
CA PHE A 13 9.61 8.21 5.02
C PHE A 13 9.71 8.15 3.50
N LYS A 14 10.37 7.11 3.00
CA LYS A 14 10.46 6.80 1.57
C LYS A 14 9.40 5.73 1.22
N PRO A 15 8.59 5.94 0.16
CA PRO A 15 7.71 4.93 -0.39
C PRO A 15 8.48 3.91 -1.22
N ASP A 16 7.96 2.68 -1.29
CA ASP A 16 8.42 1.70 -2.29
C ASP A 16 7.89 2.05 -3.68
N LEU A 17 6.65 2.54 -3.73
CA LEU A 17 6.00 3.00 -4.96
C LEU A 17 5.23 4.29 -4.68
N VAL A 18 5.36 5.28 -5.55
CA VAL A 18 4.64 6.55 -5.38
C VAL A 18 4.19 7.12 -6.72
N GLN A 19 3.02 7.75 -6.70
CA GLN A 19 2.60 8.64 -7.76
C GLN A 19 2.46 10.05 -7.17
N LEU A 20 3.10 11.03 -7.79
CA LEU A 20 3.04 12.43 -7.37
C LEU A 20 2.14 13.23 -8.30
N ALA A 21 1.36 14.15 -7.73
CA ALA A 21 0.73 15.23 -8.47
C ALA A 21 1.81 16.24 -8.95
N PRO A 22 1.47 17.14 -9.90
CA PRO A 22 2.41 18.15 -10.39
C PRO A 22 3.00 19.08 -9.31
N ASP A 23 2.31 19.25 -8.18
CA ASP A 23 2.76 20.03 -7.03
C ASP A 23 3.66 19.24 -6.05
N GLY A 24 3.95 17.97 -6.36
CA GLY A 24 4.73 17.07 -5.50
C GLY A 24 3.92 16.36 -4.41
N THR A 25 2.61 16.58 -4.32
CA THR A 25 1.75 15.89 -3.35
C THR A 25 1.56 14.42 -3.76
N PRO A 26 1.73 13.42 -2.86
CA PRO A 26 1.49 12.03 -3.22
C PRO A 26 0.00 11.78 -3.47
N GLN A 27 -0.34 11.25 -4.64
CA GLN A 27 -1.70 10.78 -4.97
C GLN A 27 -1.85 9.29 -4.64
N PHE A 28 -0.78 8.52 -4.82
CA PHE A 28 -0.70 7.10 -4.47
C PHE A 28 0.58 6.82 -3.69
N TRP A 29 0.49 5.93 -2.72
CA TRP A 29 1.61 5.46 -1.91
C TRP A 29 1.51 3.94 -1.69
N GLY A 30 2.47 3.21 -2.25
CA GLY A 30 2.61 1.77 -2.09
C GLY A 30 3.73 1.40 -1.13
N GLU A 31 3.46 0.39 -0.30
CA GLU A 31 4.43 -0.23 0.59
C GLU A 31 4.36 -1.75 0.45
N SER A 32 5.52 -2.38 0.40
CA SER A 32 5.71 -3.82 0.42
C SER A 32 6.52 -4.20 1.67
N GLY A 33 6.04 -5.19 2.41
CA GLY A 33 6.73 -5.65 3.63
C GLY A 33 6.31 -4.93 4.91
N GLN A 34 7.27 -4.66 5.79
CA GLN A 34 7.00 -4.23 7.17
C GLN A 34 6.82 -2.71 7.28
N VAL A 35 5.61 -2.30 7.69
CA VAL A 35 5.26 -0.90 7.94
C VAL A 35 4.99 -0.74 9.43
N SER A 36 5.81 0.07 10.11
CA SER A 36 5.60 0.35 11.53
C SER A 36 4.34 1.19 11.76
N VAL A 37 3.67 0.98 12.90
CA VAL A 37 2.53 1.80 13.34
C VAL A 37 2.86 3.29 13.31
N ARG A 38 4.07 3.66 13.77
CA ARG A 38 4.56 5.06 13.73
C ARG A 38 4.63 5.64 12.31
N LYS A 39 5.09 4.84 11.33
CA LYS A 39 5.14 5.27 9.92
C LYS A 39 3.73 5.46 9.39
N LEU A 40 2.86 4.47 9.59
CA LEU A 40 1.45 4.52 9.19
C LEU A 40 0.76 5.77 9.76
N ASP A 41 0.81 5.97 11.08
CA ASP A 41 0.19 7.10 11.76
C ASP A 41 0.65 8.47 11.23
N SER A 42 1.95 8.59 10.94
CA SER A 42 2.55 9.82 10.41
C SER A 42 2.11 10.09 8.97
N LEU A 43 2.03 9.05 8.14
CA LEU A 43 1.59 9.17 6.75
C LEU A 43 0.10 9.50 6.66
N LEU A 44 -0.76 8.75 7.36
CA LEU A 44 -2.21 8.97 7.32
C LEU A 44 -2.61 10.35 7.83
N ARG A 45 -1.85 10.92 8.76
CA ARG A 45 -2.08 12.29 9.26
C ARG A 45 -1.71 13.37 8.24
N ARG A 46 -0.61 13.20 7.51
CA ARG A 46 -0.09 14.23 6.59
C ARG A 46 -0.77 14.18 5.22
N PHE A 47 -1.26 13.00 4.85
CA PHE A 47 -1.71 12.69 3.50
C PHE A 47 -3.13 12.12 3.51
N PRO A 48 -4.16 12.94 3.87
CA PRO A 48 -5.54 12.46 4.00
C PRO A 48 -6.22 12.14 2.66
N THR A 49 -5.71 12.68 1.56
CA THR A 49 -6.22 12.51 0.18
C THR A 49 -5.40 11.52 -0.66
N THR A 50 -4.36 10.91 -0.08
CA THR A 50 -3.52 9.92 -0.77
C THR A 50 -4.09 8.53 -0.62
N HIS A 51 -4.19 7.79 -1.73
CA HIS A 51 -4.51 6.37 -1.71
C HIS A 51 -3.29 5.58 -1.24
N PHE A 52 -3.44 4.82 -0.16
CA PHE A 52 -2.41 3.91 0.33
C PHE A 52 -2.68 2.47 -0.09
N ALA A 53 -1.66 1.73 -0.49
CA ALA A 53 -1.71 0.29 -0.69
C ALA A 53 -0.58 -0.38 0.10
N LEU A 54 -0.93 -1.27 1.01
CA LEU A 54 0.02 -2.03 1.85
C LEU A 54 -0.04 -3.51 1.43
N ALA A 55 1.03 -4.01 0.84
CA ALA A 55 1.14 -5.39 0.40
C ALA A 55 1.81 -6.27 1.46
N LYS A 56 1.20 -7.43 1.72
CA LYS A 56 1.69 -8.48 2.61
C LYS A 56 1.85 -9.78 1.85
N TRP A 57 2.99 -10.44 2.03
CA TRP A 57 3.23 -11.75 1.42
C TRP A 57 3.00 -12.84 2.46
N THR A 58 2.11 -13.80 2.18
CA THR A 58 1.88 -14.97 3.06
C THR A 58 1.53 -14.63 4.52
N GLN A 59 0.93 -13.46 4.78
CA GLN A 59 0.56 -13.05 6.13
C GLN A 59 -0.95 -13.03 6.29
N ASN A 60 -1.42 -13.41 7.47
CA ASN A 60 -2.81 -13.20 7.88
C ASN A 60 -3.08 -11.69 7.99
N LEU A 61 -4.09 -11.18 7.27
CA LEU A 61 -4.44 -9.77 7.29
C LEU A 61 -5.12 -9.31 8.58
N THR A 62 -5.79 -10.18 9.35
CA THR A 62 -6.57 -9.76 10.53
C THR A 62 -5.82 -8.81 11.48
N PRO A 63 -4.62 -9.15 12.01
CA PRO A 63 -3.91 -8.25 12.93
C PRO A 63 -3.45 -6.95 12.26
N HIS A 64 -3.16 -6.98 10.96
CA HIS A 64 -2.80 -5.78 10.21
C HIS A 64 -4.03 -4.89 9.97
N ALA A 65 -5.18 -5.50 9.69
CA ALA A 65 -6.45 -4.83 9.48
C ALA A 65 -6.90 -4.12 10.75
N GLU A 66 -6.74 -4.72 11.93
CA GLU A 66 -7.04 -4.07 13.22
C GLU A 66 -6.18 -2.82 13.44
N ILE A 67 -4.86 -2.92 13.26
CA ILE A 67 -3.93 -1.78 13.38
C ILE A 67 -4.31 -0.65 12.41
N VAL A 68 -4.63 -1.01 11.16
CA VAL A 68 -5.02 -0.04 10.14
C VAL A 68 -6.39 0.58 10.48
N ALA A 69 -7.35 -0.21 10.94
CA ALA A 69 -8.66 0.26 11.36
C ALA A 69 -8.53 1.33 12.45
N ASP A 70 -7.74 1.07 13.49
CA ASP A 70 -7.50 2.01 14.58
C ASP A 70 -6.84 3.30 14.08
N ALA A 71 -5.83 3.16 13.21
CA ALA A 71 -5.14 4.31 12.63
C ALA A 71 -6.06 5.13 11.71
N VAL A 72 -6.97 4.51 10.98
CA VAL A 72 -7.93 5.21 10.12
C VAL A 72 -9.06 5.85 10.94
N ALA A 73 -9.61 5.15 11.93
CA ALA A 73 -10.74 5.61 12.74
C ALA A 73 -10.45 6.93 13.47
N ALA A 74 -9.19 7.18 13.83
CA ALA A 74 -8.77 8.43 14.48
C ALA A 74 -8.72 9.65 13.53
N ARG A 75 -9.03 9.50 12.24
CA ARG A 75 -8.70 10.49 11.21
C ARG A 75 -9.80 10.65 10.16
N ARG A 76 -10.03 11.89 9.72
CA ARG A 76 -10.84 12.16 8.53
C ARG A 76 -9.97 11.98 7.28
N ARG A 77 -10.27 10.96 6.48
CA ARG A 77 -9.61 10.66 5.21
C ARG A 77 -10.57 10.78 4.04
N HIS A 78 -10.02 11.04 2.85
CA HIS A 78 -10.77 11.25 1.61
C HIS A 78 -10.36 10.28 0.48
N ALA A 79 -9.30 9.51 0.71
CA ALA A 79 -8.84 8.47 -0.19
C ALA A 79 -8.65 7.15 0.56
N PRO A 80 -8.87 6.02 -0.14
CA PRO A 80 -8.87 4.70 0.48
C PRO A 80 -7.49 4.29 1.00
N LEU A 81 -7.50 3.30 1.90
CA LEU A 81 -6.33 2.48 2.17
C LEU A 81 -6.67 1.02 1.88
N ASP A 82 -5.88 0.40 1.02
CA ASP A 82 -5.97 -1.02 0.69
C ASP A 82 -4.88 -1.81 1.40
N LEU A 83 -5.29 -2.85 2.11
CA LEU A 83 -4.41 -3.88 2.63
C LEU A 83 -4.60 -5.12 1.75
N ILE A 84 -3.51 -5.60 1.16
CA ILE A 84 -3.55 -6.67 0.15
C ILE A 84 -2.62 -7.80 0.63
N ALA A 85 -3.14 -9.02 0.73
CA ALA A 85 -2.32 -10.21 0.99
C ALA A 85 -2.25 -11.10 -0.25
N PHE A 86 -1.01 -11.44 -0.59
CA PHE A 86 -0.67 -12.37 -1.64
C PHE A 86 -0.58 -13.79 -1.05
N PRO A 87 -1.27 -14.78 -1.64
CA PRO A 87 -1.22 -16.17 -1.17
C PRO A 87 0.18 -16.80 -1.42
N PRO A 88 0.55 -17.88 -0.72
CA PRO A 88 1.90 -18.47 -0.81
C PRO A 88 2.32 -18.90 -2.21
N GLU A 89 1.39 -19.38 -3.02
CA GLU A 89 1.60 -19.80 -4.40
C GLU A 89 1.76 -18.65 -5.39
N SER A 90 1.72 -17.39 -4.95
CA SER A 90 1.73 -16.20 -5.82
C SER A 90 2.95 -16.12 -6.74
N ALA A 91 4.12 -16.57 -6.27
CA ALA A 91 5.35 -16.54 -7.07
C ALA A 91 5.30 -17.50 -8.27
N ASP A 92 4.56 -18.60 -8.15
CA ASP A 92 4.40 -19.59 -9.22
C ASP A 92 3.15 -19.29 -10.07
N ARG A 93 2.11 -18.74 -9.45
CA ARG A 93 0.79 -18.53 -10.07
C ARG A 93 0.72 -17.29 -10.94
N PHE A 94 1.38 -16.19 -10.55
CA PHE A 94 1.20 -14.89 -11.19
C PHE A 94 2.26 -14.54 -12.22
N PHE A 95 3.32 -15.33 -12.34
CA PHE A 95 4.42 -15.09 -13.28
C PHE A 95 4.36 -16.11 -14.41
N GLY A 96 4.17 -15.62 -15.64
CA GLY A 96 4.28 -16.42 -16.86
C GLY A 96 5.73 -16.73 -17.22
N GLU A 97 5.93 -17.66 -18.16
CA GLU A 97 7.27 -18.11 -18.59
C GLU A 97 8.15 -16.97 -19.14
N ASP A 98 7.53 -15.96 -19.74
CA ASP A 98 8.21 -14.78 -20.30
C ASP A 98 8.32 -13.60 -19.29
N GLY A 99 7.97 -13.83 -18.02
CA GLY A 99 7.96 -12.79 -16.98
C GLY A 99 6.74 -11.87 -17.01
N GLU A 100 5.71 -12.22 -17.78
CA GLU A 100 4.40 -11.56 -17.69
C GLU A 100 3.82 -11.72 -16.28
N VAL A 101 3.30 -10.64 -15.70
CA VAL A 101 2.60 -10.68 -14.41
C VAL A 101 1.11 -10.53 -14.64
N ALA A 102 0.34 -11.57 -14.32
CA ALA A 102 -1.12 -11.58 -14.40
C ALA A 102 -1.73 -11.78 -13.02
N ILE A 103 -2.38 -10.72 -12.51
CA ILE A 103 -3.02 -10.73 -11.20
C ILE A 103 -4.21 -9.76 -11.17
N GLY A 104 -5.30 -10.17 -10.55
CA GLY A 104 -6.47 -9.34 -10.28
C GLY A 104 -6.84 -9.32 -8.79
N PHE A 105 -7.77 -8.44 -8.41
CA PHE A 105 -8.24 -8.35 -7.02
C PHE A 105 -9.01 -9.60 -6.55
N GLY A 106 -9.48 -10.45 -7.45
CA GLY A 106 -10.08 -11.75 -7.10
C GLY A 106 -9.05 -12.83 -6.77
N ASP A 107 -7.78 -12.60 -7.08
CA ASP A 107 -6.69 -13.56 -6.85
C ASP A 107 -5.97 -13.35 -5.51
N VAL A 108 -6.29 -12.26 -4.82
CA VAL A 108 -5.66 -11.83 -3.56
C VAL A 108 -6.71 -11.56 -2.49
N GLU A 109 -6.30 -11.69 -1.22
CA GLU A 109 -7.12 -11.18 -0.14
C GLU A 109 -6.97 -9.66 -0.06
N ARG A 110 -8.08 -8.93 0.09
CA ARG A 110 -8.08 -7.47 0.18
C ARG A 110 -9.04 -6.99 1.26
N VAL A 111 -8.56 -6.07 2.09
CA VAL A 111 -9.37 -5.27 3.01
C VAL A 111 -9.20 -3.80 2.63
N ARG A 112 -10.31 -3.05 2.59
CA ARG A 112 -10.31 -1.63 2.21
C ARG A 112 -10.92 -0.78 3.32
N PHE A 113 -10.25 0.33 3.62
CA PHE A 113 -10.62 1.35 4.62
C PHE A 113 -10.84 2.70 3.96
#